data_AF-A0A953EL71-F1
#
_entry.id   AF-A0A953EL71-F1
#
_cell.length_a   1.000
_cell.length_b   1.000
_cell.length_c   1.000
_cell.angle_alpha   90.00
_cell.angle_beta   90.00
_cell.angle_gamma   90.00
#
_symmetry.space_group_name_H-M   'P 1'
#
loop_
_entity.id
_entity.type
_entity.pdbx_description
1 polymer ?
#
loop_
_entity_poly.entity_id
_entity_poly.type
_entity_poly.pdbx_seq_one_letter_code
_entity_poly.pdbx_strand_id
1 'polypeptide(L)'
;MKRSFLQKLQPFPGNAPSPDAEVKPKDSSEGLIREAVNLITLITRGQRISLPDADIPDVEQDTSLRLWKWLIKFRERSNGMSPDEWRSFTARSTYNEINRSRTKLSRIHEVPLEFVPEFEDKTQDAQSDLEMKELVREVWQGICKLSVYQRRALLLHSAETLIYLMQFGLNEKQIASALSFDIEMWRALSPQIPLTDVEIARLVNDNGGLVNNGAQVRNIKKARYDARKKLERLRK
;
A
#
# COMPACT_ATOMS: atom_id res chain seq x y z
N MET A 1 18.56 26.55 56.96
CA MET A 1 17.61 25.74 56.16
C MET A 1 17.11 26.56 54.98
N LYS A 2 17.18 25.96 53.78
CA LYS A 2 16.48 26.29 52.51
C LYS A 2 16.68 27.69 51.90
N ARG A 3 17.70 27.80 51.04
CA ARG A 3 17.71 28.70 49.87
C ARG A 3 16.71 28.16 48.83
N SER A 4 15.86 29.00 48.26
CA SER A 4 14.94 28.55 47.20
C SER A 4 14.55 29.65 46.20
N PHE A 5 15.04 29.42 44.99
CA PHE A 5 14.36 29.54 43.69
C PHE A 5 14.18 30.86 42.93
N LEU A 6 14.32 32.05 43.51
CA LEU A 6 14.08 33.29 42.75
C LEU A 6 15.28 34.24 42.59
N GLN A 7 16.49 33.76 42.88
CA GLN A 7 17.74 34.55 42.75
C GLN A 7 18.61 34.15 41.53
N LYS A 8 18.06 33.41 40.56
CA LYS A 8 18.80 32.92 39.37
C LYS A 8 18.38 33.56 38.03
N LEU A 9 17.82 34.76 38.05
CA LEU A 9 17.48 35.49 36.82
C LEU A 9 17.82 36.98 36.94
N GLN A 10 19.11 37.31 36.84
CA GLN A 10 19.60 38.50 36.13
C GLN A 10 21.11 38.37 35.86
N PRO A 11 21.63 38.93 34.74
CA PRO A 11 22.95 38.65 34.22
C PRO A 11 24.01 39.53 34.89
N PHE A 12 25.16 38.95 35.25
CA PHE A 12 26.37 39.72 35.54
C PHE A 12 27.35 39.67 34.34
N PRO A 13 28.11 40.75 34.13
CA PRO A 13 28.76 41.10 32.88
C PRO A 13 30.16 40.49 32.78
N GLY A 14 30.64 40.33 31.55
CA GLY A 14 32.05 40.08 31.28
C GLY A 14 32.44 38.61 31.33
N ASN A 15 32.29 37.93 30.20
CA ASN A 15 33.47 37.50 29.46
C ASN A 15 33.10 37.57 27.98
N ALA A 16 33.82 38.40 27.24
CA ALA A 16 33.76 38.40 25.79
C ALA A 16 34.00 36.97 25.30
N PRO A 17 33.25 36.45 24.30
CA PRO A 17 33.68 35.25 23.62
C PRO A 17 35.01 35.59 22.95
N SER A 18 36.05 34.86 23.36
CA SER A 18 37.33 34.78 22.64
C SER A 18 37.06 34.54 21.14
N PRO A 19 37.86 35.09 20.21
CA PRO A 19 37.61 34.94 18.77
C PRO A 19 37.70 33.50 18.26
N ASP A 20 38.14 32.56 19.10
CA ASP A 20 38.44 31.18 18.74
C ASP A 20 37.45 30.17 19.38
N ALA A 21 36.18 30.54 19.48
CA ALA A 21 35.14 29.53 19.63
C ALA A 21 35.08 28.74 18.31
N GLU A 22 35.89 27.67 18.24
CA GLU A 22 35.86 26.67 17.17
C GLU A 22 34.41 26.38 16.80
N VAL A 23 34.02 26.87 15.62
CA VAL A 23 32.77 26.51 14.98
C VAL A 23 32.89 25.02 14.71
N LYS A 24 32.30 24.21 15.60
CA LYS A 24 32.15 22.77 15.38
C LYS A 24 31.63 22.58 13.95
N PRO A 25 32.23 21.65 13.19
CA PRO A 25 31.94 21.52 11.78
C PRO A 25 30.44 21.34 11.58
N LYS A 26 29.86 22.21 10.74
CA LYS A 26 28.51 22.13 10.17
C LYS A 26 28.12 20.65 10.05
N ASP A 27 27.08 20.23 10.79
CA ASP A 27 26.60 18.84 10.74
C ASP A 27 26.47 18.43 9.28
N SER A 28 27.31 17.48 8.87
CA SER A 28 27.27 16.96 7.51
C SER A 28 25.88 16.38 7.29
N SER A 29 25.45 16.29 6.04
CA SER A 29 24.18 15.62 5.69
C SER A 29 24.06 14.22 6.30
N GLU A 30 25.19 13.55 6.56
CA GLU A 30 25.25 12.27 7.26
C GLU A 30 24.90 12.37 8.75
N GLY A 31 25.33 13.43 9.44
CA GLY A 31 24.97 13.70 10.84
C GLY A 31 23.46 13.90 11.02
N LEU A 32 22.85 14.71 10.14
CA LEU A 32 21.40 14.93 10.11
C LEU A 32 20.63 13.64 9.83
N ILE A 33 21.10 12.81 8.90
CA ILE A 33 20.47 11.52 8.60
C ILE A 33 20.59 10.56 9.78
N ARG A 34 21.75 10.47 10.42
CA ARG A 34 21.94 9.61 11.60
C ARG A 34 21.01 10.00 12.75
N GLU A 35 20.87 11.30 13.01
CA GLU A 35 19.90 11.80 14.00
C GLU A 35 18.46 11.45 13.60
N ALA A 36 18.11 11.64 12.33
CA ALA A 36 16.79 11.33 11.82
C ALA A 36 16.45 9.84 11.98
N VAL A 37 17.35 8.92 11.60
CA VAL A 37 17.15 7.47 11.75
C VAL A 37 16.86 7.09 13.20
N ASN A 38 17.63 7.60 14.15
CA ASN A 38 17.39 7.34 15.57
C ASN A 38 16.00 7.80 16.03
N LEU A 39 15.58 8.99 15.59
CA LEU A 39 14.27 9.53 15.93
C LEU A 39 13.14 8.76 15.27
N ILE A 40 13.30 8.35 14.01
CA ILE A 40 12.33 7.53 13.28
C ILE A 40 12.13 6.22 14.05
N THR A 41 13.21 5.52 14.40
CA THR A 41 13.15 4.25 15.16
C THR A 41 12.50 4.44 16.54
N LEU A 42 12.74 5.57 17.21
CA LEU A 42 12.07 5.87 18.48
C LEU A 42 10.55 6.02 18.29
N ILE A 43 10.13 6.75 17.26
CA ILE A 43 8.71 7.00 16.96
C ILE A 43 8.01 5.70 16.55
N THR A 44 8.57 4.93 15.63
CA THR A 44 7.97 3.67 15.15
C THR A 44 7.83 2.64 16.26
N ARG A 45 8.85 2.50 17.13
CA ARG A 45 8.77 1.63 18.32
C ARG A 45 7.69 2.08 19.31
N GLY A 46 7.48 3.39 19.46
CA GLY A 46 6.39 3.95 20.26
C GLY A 46 4.99 3.68 19.67
N GLN A 47 4.91 3.26 18.41
CA GLN A 47 3.67 3.03 17.66
C GLN A 47 3.35 1.54 17.42
N ARG A 48 4.04 0.62 18.10
CA ARG A 48 3.83 -0.85 17.96
C ARG A 48 2.40 -1.33 18.17
N ILE A 49 1.59 -0.59 18.93
CA ILE A 49 0.16 -0.91 19.13
C ILE A 49 -0.66 -0.59 17.86
N SER A 50 -0.21 0.37 17.06
CA SER A 50 -0.94 0.93 15.91
C SER A 50 -0.32 0.59 14.54
N LEU A 51 0.88 0.01 14.52
CA LEU A 51 1.65 -0.39 13.35
C LEU A 51 2.17 -1.81 13.59
N PRO A 52 1.82 -2.80 12.74
CA PRO A 52 2.33 -4.16 12.86
C PRO A 52 3.86 -4.19 12.84
N ASP A 53 4.47 -5.08 13.64
CA ASP A 53 5.93 -5.17 13.74
C ASP A 53 6.60 -5.48 12.39
N ALA A 54 5.90 -6.19 11.50
CA ALA A 54 6.35 -6.49 10.14
C ALA A 54 6.49 -5.25 9.24
N ASP A 55 5.70 -4.21 9.48
CA ASP A 55 5.69 -2.98 8.66
C ASP A 55 6.65 -1.91 9.19
N ILE A 56 7.18 -2.07 10.39
CA ILE A 56 8.11 -1.12 11.01
C ILE A 56 9.36 -0.89 10.13
N PRO A 57 10.08 -1.94 9.66
CA PRO A 57 11.26 -1.74 8.83
C PRO A 57 10.97 -0.96 7.54
N ASP A 58 9.83 -1.25 6.90
CA ASP A 58 9.41 -0.57 5.67
C ASP A 58 9.15 0.92 5.92
N VAL A 59 8.41 1.25 6.99
CA VAL A 59 8.16 2.66 7.36
C VAL A 59 9.46 3.38 7.72
N GLU A 60 10.36 2.72 8.44
CA GLU A 60 11.66 3.29 8.81
C GLU A 60 12.50 3.58 7.55
N GLN A 61 12.57 2.61 6.63
CA GLN A 61 13.33 2.72 5.40
C GLN A 61 12.75 3.78 4.45
N ASP A 62 11.44 3.77 4.22
CA ASP A 62 10.77 4.73 3.34
C ASP A 62 10.90 6.16 3.86
N THR A 63 10.74 6.35 5.17
CA THR A 63 10.93 7.66 5.80
C THR A 63 12.37 8.13 5.67
N SER A 64 13.34 7.26 5.94
CA SER A 64 14.77 7.58 5.85
C SER A 64 15.18 7.94 4.42
N LEU A 65 14.72 7.15 3.44
CA LEU A 65 14.99 7.39 2.01
C LEU A 65 14.37 8.71 1.54
N ARG A 66 13.15 9.03 2.00
CA ARG A 66 12.48 10.29 1.67
C ARG A 66 13.23 11.49 2.24
N LEU A 67 13.67 11.42 3.49
CA LEU A 67 14.45 12.47 4.13
C LEU A 67 15.80 12.67 3.44
N TRP A 68 16.48 11.58 3.08
CA TRP A 68 17.73 11.64 2.32
C TRP A 68 17.55 12.28 0.95
N LYS A 69 16.54 11.86 0.17
CA LYS A 69 16.19 12.49 -1.11
C LYS A 69 15.85 13.97 -0.94
N TRP A 70 15.18 14.33 0.14
CA TRP A 70 14.84 15.72 0.44
C TRP A 70 16.07 16.56 0.75
N LEU A 71 17.00 16.05 1.58
CA LEU A 71 18.27 16.73 1.88
C LEU A 71 19.09 16.99 0.63
N ILE A 72 19.18 16.01 -0.28
CA ILE A 72 19.89 16.19 -1.56
C ILE A 72 19.21 17.27 -2.40
N LYS A 73 17.88 17.21 -2.51
CA LYS A 73 17.10 18.12 -3.35
C LYS A 73 17.09 19.56 -2.81
N PHE A 74 17.12 19.74 -1.49
CA PHE A 74 16.94 21.03 -0.82
C PHE A 74 18.12 21.35 0.11
N ARG A 75 19.35 21.13 -0.38
CA ARG A 75 20.58 21.25 0.39
C ARG A 75 20.77 22.62 1.05
N GLU A 76 20.44 23.71 0.36
CA GLU A 76 20.55 25.07 0.94
C GLU A 76 19.58 25.27 2.09
N ARG A 77 18.35 24.77 1.94
CA ARG A 77 17.31 24.86 2.96
C ARG A 77 17.62 23.98 4.17
N SER A 78 18.18 22.79 3.96
CA SER A 78 18.61 21.93 5.07
C SER A 78 19.76 22.54 5.85
N ASN A 79 20.69 23.20 5.18
CA ASN A 79 21.82 23.87 5.84
C ASN A 79 21.39 25.06 6.71
N GLY A 80 20.27 25.69 6.40
CA GLY A 80 19.69 26.79 7.18
C GLY A 80 18.71 26.34 8.27
N MET A 81 18.46 25.03 8.40
CA MET A 81 17.51 24.48 9.35
C MET A 81 18.17 24.30 10.72
N SER A 82 17.50 24.73 11.78
CA SER A 82 17.94 24.44 13.14
C SER A 82 17.72 22.95 13.51
N PRO A 83 18.45 22.43 14.51
CA PRO A 83 18.26 21.05 14.96
C PRO A 83 16.81 20.71 15.36
N ASP A 84 16.11 21.65 16.02
CA ASP A 84 14.73 21.43 16.45
C ASP A 84 13.73 21.43 15.27
N GLU A 85 13.97 22.27 14.26
CA GLU A 85 13.20 22.22 13.02
C GLU A 85 13.43 20.91 12.28
N TRP A 86 14.67 20.40 12.26
CA TRP A 86 15.00 19.10 11.64
C TRP A 86 14.31 17.94 12.35
N ARG A 87 14.31 17.92 13.69
CA ARG A 87 13.58 16.94 14.50
C ARG A 87 12.08 16.99 14.24
N SER A 88 11.51 18.20 14.22
CA SER A 88 10.09 18.41 13.94
C SER A 88 9.71 17.96 12.53
N PHE A 89 10.57 18.21 11.54
CA PHE A 89 10.37 17.79 10.16
C PHE A 89 10.47 16.27 10.01
N THR A 90 11.45 15.65 10.67
CA THR A 90 11.61 14.19 10.73
C THR A 90 10.38 13.54 11.35
N ALA A 91 9.97 13.99 12.54
CA ALA A 91 8.81 13.43 13.23
C ALA A 91 7.52 13.52 12.40
N ARG A 92 7.26 14.69 11.79
CA ARG A 92 6.11 14.86 10.88
C ARG A 92 6.20 13.92 9.68
N SER A 93 7.38 13.74 9.10
CA SER A 93 7.59 12.83 7.98
C SER A 93 7.31 11.38 8.38
N THR A 94 7.77 10.95 9.56
CA THR A 94 7.51 9.63 10.12
C THR A 94 6.02 9.40 10.36
N TYR A 95 5.32 10.31 11.05
CA TYR A 95 3.87 10.16 11.28
C TYR A 95 3.07 10.13 9.98
N ASN A 96 3.47 10.92 8.98
CA ASN A 96 2.84 10.88 7.66
C ASN A 96 3.05 9.53 6.96
N GLU A 97 4.24 8.94 7.08
CA GLU A 97 4.52 7.63 6.49
C GLU A 97 3.80 6.50 7.25
N ILE A 98 3.71 6.58 8.59
CA ILE A 98 2.87 5.67 9.39
C ILE A 98 1.41 5.75 8.93
N ASN A 99 0.86 6.96 8.78
CA ASN A 99 -0.53 7.13 8.32
C ASN A 99 -0.74 6.64 6.88
N ARG A 100 0.27 6.79 6.01
CA ARG A 100 0.25 6.24 4.65
C ARG A 100 0.30 4.72 4.67
N SER A 101 1.15 4.13 5.49
CA SER A 101 1.23 2.69 5.68
C SER A 101 -0.11 2.14 6.17
N ARG A 102 -0.72 2.76 7.20
CA ARG A 102 -2.07 2.41 7.67
C ARG A 102 -3.14 2.52 6.58
N THR A 103 -3.07 3.56 5.76
CA THR A 103 -3.99 3.72 4.62
C THR A 103 -3.74 2.63 3.57
N LYS A 104 -2.49 2.25 3.34
CA LYS A 104 -2.10 1.17 2.42
C LYS A 104 -2.58 -0.19 2.95
N LEU A 105 -2.36 -0.50 4.22
CA LEU A 105 -2.91 -1.67 4.93
C LEU A 105 -4.44 -1.69 4.87
N SER A 106 -5.12 -0.57 5.10
CA SER A 106 -6.60 -0.52 4.99
C SER A 106 -7.13 -0.72 3.56
N ARG A 107 -6.30 -0.45 2.55
CA ARG A 107 -6.64 -0.60 1.11
C ARG A 107 -6.19 -1.94 0.54
N ILE A 108 -5.19 -2.57 1.15
CA ILE A 108 -4.80 -3.94 0.90
C ILE A 108 -5.72 -4.78 1.77
N HIS A 109 -6.84 -5.25 1.22
CA HIS A 109 -7.32 -6.55 1.68
C HIS A 109 -6.14 -7.49 1.46
N GLU A 110 -5.46 -7.85 2.55
CA GLU A 110 -4.50 -8.96 2.55
C GLU A 110 -5.25 -10.13 1.94
N VAL A 111 -4.91 -10.44 0.69
CA VAL A 111 -5.22 -11.73 0.12
C VAL A 111 -4.29 -12.66 0.90
N PRO A 112 -4.79 -13.51 1.80
CA PRO A 112 -3.95 -14.33 2.65
C PRO A 112 -2.97 -15.12 1.77
N LEU A 113 -1.74 -15.36 2.23
CA LEU A 113 -0.76 -16.15 1.48
C LEU A 113 -1.26 -17.58 1.15
N GLU A 114 -2.31 -18.05 1.83
CA GLU A 114 -3.09 -19.25 1.47
C GLU A 114 -3.76 -19.17 0.07
N PHE A 115 -3.78 -17.99 -0.57
CA PHE A 115 -4.36 -17.77 -1.89
C PHE A 115 -3.39 -17.89 -3.08
N VAL A 116 -2.13 -18.25 -2.84
CA VAL A 116 -1.17 -18.65 -3.88
C VAL A 116 -0.94 -20.16 -3.74
N PRO A 117 -1.76 -21.03 -4.37
CA PRO A 117 -1.46 -22.46 -4.36
C PRO A 117 -0.34 -22.75 -5.36
N GLU A 118 0.49 -23.71 -4.99
CA GLU A 118 1.23 -24.53 -5.94
C GLU A 118 0.23 -25.07 -6.97
N PHE A 119 0.43 -24.71 -8.23
CA PHE A 119 -0.37 -25.28 -9.31
C PHE A 119 -0.10 -26.79 -9.34
N GLU A 120 -1.15 -27.62 -9.29
CA GLU A 120 -0.99 -29.05 -9.50
C GLU A 120 -0.33 -29.28 -10.86
N ASP A 121 0.90 -29.79 -10.84
CA ASP A 121 1.72 -29.96 -12.03
C ASP A 121 1.25 -31.21 -12.78
N LYS A 122 0.18 -31.04 -13.56
CA LYS A 122 -0.32 -32.07 -14.48
C LYS A 122 -0.13 -31.61 -15.92
N THR A 123 1.12 -31.57 -16.41
CA THR A 123 1.48 -31.92 -17.80
C THR A 123 2.97 -31.76 -18.09
N GLN A 124 3.49 -32.72 -18.86
CA GLN A 124 4.80 -32.74 -19.50
C GLN A 124 4.80 -31.79 -20.72
N ASP A 125 5.25 -30.55 -20.56
CA ASP A 125 5.99 -29.78 -21.58
C ASP A 125 6.67 -28.55 -20.92
N ALA A 126 7.82 -28.81 -20.29
CA ALA A 126 8.25 -28.14 -19.06
C ALA A 126 8.67 -26.66 -19.15
N GLN A 127 8.81 -26.07 -20.35
CA GLN A 127 9.28 -24.68 -20.48
C GLN A 127 8.19 -23.72 -20.95
N SER A 128 7.44 -24.08 -22.01
CA SER A 128 6.34 -23.24 -22.52
C SER A 128 5.16 -23.20 -21.54
N ASP A 129 4.91 -24.30 -20.83
CA ASP A 129 3.85 -24.35 -19.81
C ASP A 129 4.23 -23.55 -18.56
N LEU A 130 5.52 -23.46 -18.22
CA LEU A 130 5.99 -22.69 -17.07
C LEU A 130 5.80 -21.19 -17.29
N GLU A 131 6.26 -20.67 -18.44
CA GLU A 131 6.09 -19.25 -18.80
C GLU A 131 4.61 -18.87 -18.88
N MET A 132 3.77 -19.76 -19.42
CA MET A 132 2.33 -19.55 -19.47
C MET A 132 1.68 -19.57 -18.08
N LYS A 133 2.06 -20.50 -17.20
CA LYS A 133 1.61 -20.54 -15.80
C LYS A 133 2.02 -19.28 -15.03
N GLU A 134 3.24 -18.80 -15.24
CA GLU A 134 3.73 -17.54 -14.64
C GLU A 134 2.94 -16.34 -15.15
N LEU A 135 2.70 -16.25 -16.46
CA LEU A 135 1.89 -15.19 -17.05
C LEU A 135 0.45 -15.21 -16.52
N VAL A 136 -0.16 -16.39 -16.40
CA VAL A 136 -1.51 -16.53 -15.85
C VAL A 136 -1.54 -16.15 -14.37
N ARG A 137 -0.51 -16.51 -13.60
CA ARG A 137 -0.36 -16.08 -12.20
C ARG A 137 -0.27 -14.57 -12.11
N GLU A 138 0.54 -13.92 -12.94
CA GLU A 138 0.66 -12.46 -12.96
C GLU A 138 -0.67 -11.78 -13.31
N VAL A 139 -1.37 -12.29 -14.33
CA VAL A 139 -2.70 -11.83 -14.72
C VAL A 139 -3.69 -11.97 -13.57
N TRP A 140 -3.70 -13.13 -12.90
CA TRP A 140 -4.57 -13.39 -11.76
C TRP A 140 -4.27 -12.46 -10.59
N GLN A 141 -2.99 -12.26 -10.24
CA GLN A 141 -2.59 -11.29 -9.22
C GLN A 141 -3.02 -9.87 -9.57
N GLY A 142 -2.92 -9.49 -10.85
CA GLY A 142 -3.45 -8.23 -11.37
C GLY A 142 -4.96 -8.11 -11.15
N ILE A 143 -5.72 -9.17 -11.45
CA ILE A 143 -7.17 -9.23 -11.24
C ILE A 143 -7.49 -9.11 -9.74
N CYS A 144 -6.75 -9.79 -8.87
CA CYS A 144 -6.92 -9.72 -7.41
C CYS A 144 -6.70 -8.31 -6.85
N LYS A 145 -5.88 -7.47 -7.49
CA LYS A 145 -5.69 -6.04 -7.12
C LYS A 145 -6.84 -5.11 -7.54
N LEU A 146 -7.84 -5.62 -8.27
CA LEU A 146 -9.05 -4.88 -8.63
C LEU A 146 -10.05 -4.88 -7.46
N SER A 147 -10.97 -3.91 -7.43
CA SER A 147 -12.07 -3.95 -6.46
C SER A 147 -13.02 -5.12 -6.77
N VAL A 148 -13.75 -5.63 -5.77
CA VAL A 148 -14.75 -6.70 -5.97
C VAL A 148 -15.73 -6.35 -7.10
N TYR A 149 -16.19 -5.11 -7.14
CA TYR A 149 -17.08 -4.60 -8.20
C TYR A 149 -16.46 -4.73 -9.60
N GLN A 150 -15.18 -4.37 -9.74
CA GLN A 150 -14.42 -4.50 -10.98
C GLN A 150 -14.16 -5.97 -11.35
N ARG A 151 -13.82 -6.82 -10.38
CA ARG A 151 -13.61 -8.26 -10.59
C ARG A 151 -14.89 -8.93 -11.09
N ARG A 152 -16.04 -8.66 -10.45
CA ARG A 152 -17.36 -9.13 -10.89
C ARG A 152 -17.71 -8.65 -12.29
N ALA A 153 -17.54 -7.35 -12.57
CA ALA A 153 -17.83 -6.80 -13.90
C ALA A 153 -16.94 -7.39 -15.01
N LEU A 154 -15.70 -7.76 -14.69
CA LEU A 154 -14.73 -8.33 -15.62
C LEU A 154 -14.96 -9.84 -15.84
N LEU A 155 -14.95 -10.62 -14.77
CA LEU A 155 -14.95 -12.09 -14.84
C LEU A 155 -16.32 -12.65 -15.20
N LEU A 156 -17.41 -12.10 -14.66
CA LEU A 156 -18.75 -12.64 -14.91
C LEU A 156 -19.26 -12.40 -16.34
N HIS A 157 -18.62 -11.51 -17.10
CA HIS A 157 -18.95 -11.28 -18.50
C HIS A 157 -18.15 -12.21 -19.44
N SER A 158 -17.14 -12.94 -18.95
CA SER A 158 -16.23 -13.70 -19.82
C SER A 158 -16.02 -15.11 -19.33
N ALA A 159 -16.80 -16.04 -19.89
CA ALA A 159 -16.60 -17.47 -19.68
C ALA A 159 -15.20 -17.91 -20.14
N GLU A 160 -14.73 -17.40 -21.28
CA GLU A 160 -13.39 -17.69 -21.81
C GLU A 160 -12.29 -17.36 -20.80
N THR A 161 -12.32 -16.15 -20.23
CA THR A 161 -11.32 -15.73 -19.23
C THR A 161 -11.32 -16.66 -18.02
N LEU A 162 -12.50 -17.08 -17.55
CA LEU A 162 -12.61 -18.01 -16.43
C LEU A 162 -12.09 -19.41 -16.79
N ILE A 163 -12.42 -19.91 -17.98
CA ILE A 163 -11.92 -21.20 -18.48
C ILE A 163 -10.40 -21.18 -18.57
N TYR A 164 -9.81 -20.13 -19.15
CA TYR A 164 -8.35 -19.97 -19.21
C TYR A 164 -7.74 -19.97 -17.81
N LEU A 165 -8.28 -19.18 -16.88
CA LEU A 165 -7.79 -19.15 -15.50
C LEU A 165 -7.84 -20.55 -14.83
N MET A 166 -8.92 -21.30 -15.04
CA MET A 166 -9.10 -22.64 -14.47
C MET A 166 -8.18 -23.70 -15.12
N GLN A 167 -7.99 -23.63 -16.44
CA GLN A 167 -7.10 -24.56 -17.17
C GLN A 167 -5.66 -24.50 -16.65
N PHE A 168 -5.21 -23.33 -16.23
CA PHE A 168 -3.87 -23.13 -15.66
C PHE A 168 -3.86 -23.25 -14.12
N GLY A 169 -4.88 -23.87 -13.52
CA GLY A 169 -4.85 -24.37 -12.15
C GLY A 169 -5.49 -23.49 -11.08
N LEU A 170 -6.29 -22.47 -11.46
CA LEU A 170 -7.18 -21.81 -10.49
C LEU A 170 -8.42 -22.66 -10.23
N ASN A 171 -8.69 -22.95 -8.96
CA ASN A 171 -9.86 -23.73 -8.58
C ASN A 171 -11.10 -22.84 -8.35
N GLU A 172 -12.28 -23.46 -8.35
CA GLU A 172 -13.56 -22.78 -8.15
C GLU A 172 -13.63 -21.98 -6.83
N LYS A 173 -13.03 -22.49 -5.75
CA LYS A 173 -13.03 -21.81 -4.44
C LYS A 173 -12.26 -20.49 -4.50
N GLN A 174 -11.16 -20.46 -5.25
CA GLN A 174 -10.38 -19.24 -5.42
C GLN A 174 -11.13 -18.20 -6.23
N ILE A 175 -11.80 -18.61 -7.30
CA ILE A 175 -12.61 -17.72 -8.12
C ILE A 175 -13.79 -17.17 -7.31
N ALA A 176 -14.50 -18.03 -6.58
CA ALA A 176 -15.61 -17.65 -5.72
C ALA A 176 -15.19 -16.60 -4.68
N SER A 177 -14.10 -16.87 -3.95
CA SER A 177 -13.57 -15.95 -2.93
C SER A 177 -13.12 -14.61 -3.53
N ALA A 178 -12.45 -14.62 -4.69
CA ALA A 178 -12.07 -13.38 -5.37
C ALA A 178 -13.31 -12.54 -5.76
N LEU A 179 -14.42 -13.19 -6.07
CA LEU A 179 -15.70 -12.52 -6.35
C LEU A 179 -16.50 -12.20 -5.09
N SER A 180 -15.98 -12.51 -3.89
CA SER A 180 -16.69 -12.41 -2.61
C SER A 180 -18.02 -13.14 -2.64
N PHE A 181 -17.99 -14.36 -3.16
CA PHE A 181 -19.08 -15.31 -3.19
C PHE A 181 -18.71 -16.52 -2.33
N ASP A 182 -19.69 -17.14 -1.67
CA ASP A 182 -19.50 -18.49 -1.16
C ASP A 182 -19.50 -19.50 -2.34
N ILE A 183 -19.04 -20.72 -2.05
CA ILE A 183 -18.87 -21.75 -3.09
C ILE A 183 -20.21 -22.24 -3.66
N GLU A 184 -21.29 -22.21 -2.87
CA GLU A 184 -22.61 -22.68 -3.31
C GLU A 184 -23.26 -21.66 -4.25
N MET A 185 -23.13 -20.37 -3.93
CA MET A 185 -23.54 -19.28 -4.81
C MET A 185 -22.72 -19.27 -6.10
N TRP A 186 -21.41 -19.55 -6.02
CA TRP A 186 -20.59 -19.70 -7.23
C TRP A 186 -21.08 -20.86 -8.10
N ARG A 187 -21.35 -22.03 -7.53
CA ARG A 187 -21.85 -23.21 -8.27
C ARG A 187 -23.22 -22.99 -8.90
N ALA A 188 -24.09 -22.22 -8.25
CA ALA A 188 -25.38 -21.86 -8.82
C ALA A 188 -25.25 -20.88 -9.99
N LEU A 189 -24.26 -19.97 -9.93
CA LEU A 189 -24.08 -18.89 -10.90
C LEU A 189 -23.17 -19.27 -12.08
N SER A 190 -22.14 -20.08 -11.87
CA SER A 190 -21.12 -20.41 -12.87
C SER A 190 -21.68 -21.01 -14.17
N PRO A 191 -22.74 -21.84 -14.19
CA PRO A 191 -23.31 -22.37 -15.43
C PRO A 191 -24.01 -21.31 -16.30
N GLN A 192 -24.31 -20.14 -15.72
CA GLN A 192 -25.03 -19.06 -16.39
C GLN A 192 -24.07 -18.03 -17.02
N ILE A 193 -22.76 -18.16 -16.78
CA ILE A 193 -21.74 -17.26 -17.33
C ILE A 193 -21.54 -17.58 -18.83
N PRO A 194 -21.44 -16.57 -19.73
CA PRO A 194 -21.30 -15.14 -19.43
C PRO A 194 -22.62 -14.44 -19.14
N LEU A 195 -22.61 -13.61 -18.09
CA LEU A 195 -23.72 -12.75 -17.73
C LEU A 195 -23.69 -11.43 -18.52
N THR A 196 -24.87 -10.94 -18.86
CA THR A 196 -25.08 -9.61 -19.44
C THR A 196 -24.81 -8.51 -18.40
N ASP A 197 -24.54 -7.28 -18.86
CA ASP A 197 -24.35 -6.13 -17.96
C ASP A 197 -25.56 -5.88 -17.04
N VAL A 198 -26.77 -6.25 -17.51
CA VAL A 198 -28.01 -6.14 -16.72
C VAL A 198 -28.02 -7.16 -15.60
N GLU A 199 -27.68 -8.42 -15.88
CA GLU A 199 -27.63 -9.49 -14.88
C GLU A 199 -26.55 -9.22 -13.84
N ILE A 200 -25.37 -8.77 -14.26
CA ILE A 200 -24.30 -8.37 -13.34
C ILE A 200 -24.74 -7.17 -12.48
N ALA A 201 -25.40 -6.17 -13.08
CA ALA A 201 -25.91 -5.02 -12.33
C ALA A 201 -26.95 -5.44 -11.27
N ARG A 202 -27.79 -6.43 -11.55
CA ARG A 202 -28.75 -6.98 -10.58
C ARG A 202 -28.04 -7.71 -9.45
N LEU A 203 -27.15 -8.65 -9.79
CA LEU A 203 -26.37 -9.44 -8.84
C LEU A 203 -25.56 -8.59 -7.84
N VAL A 204 -25.11 -7.41 -8.27
CA VAL A 204 -24.29 -6.52 -7.43
C VAL A 204 -25.13 -5.58 -6.56
N ASN A 205 -26.42 -5.38 -6.87
CA ASN A 205 -27.29 -4.39 -6.22
C ASN A 205 -28.43 -5.01 -5.40
N ASP A 206 -28.33 -6.27 -4.96
CA ASP A 206 -29.36 -6.99 -4.18
C ASP A 206 -29.79 -6.34 -2.84
N ASN A 207 -29.34 -5.11 -2.53
CA ASN A 207 -29.82 -4.29 -1.41
C ASN A 207 -31.13 -3.52 -1.71
N GLY A 208 -32.05 -4.06 -2.52
CA GLY A 208 -33.45 -3.60 -2.57
C GLY A 208 -33.72 -2.20 -3.14
N GLY A 209 -32.76 -1.56 -3.81
CA GLY A 209 -32.96 -0.26 -4.47
C GLY A 209 -33.61 -0.42 -5.84
N LEU A 210 -34.65 0.38 -6.14
CA LEU A 210 -35.27 0.48 -7.46
C LEU A 210 -34.21 0.56 -8.56
N VAL A 211 -34.16 -0.50 -9.37
CA VAL A 211 -33.15 -0.71 -10.41
C VAL A 211 -33.33 0.36 -11.49
N ASN A 212 -32.57 1.45 -11.40
CA ASN A 212 -32.46 2.40 -12.49
C ASN A 212 -31.54 1.78 -13.57
N ASN A 213 -32.09 0.78 -14.29
CA ASN A 213 -31.40 -0.18 -15.15
C ASN A 213 -30.34 0.49 -16.05
N GLY A 214 -30.64 1.66 -16.61
CA GLY A 214 -29.73 2.36 -17.51
C GLY A 214 -28.45 2.89 -16.86
N ALA A 215 -28.53 3.45 -15.65
CA ALA A 215 -27.36 4.02 -14.96
C ALA A 215 -26.44 2.92 -14.44
N GLN A 216 -27.01 1.85 -13.91
CA GLN A 216 -26.24 0.73 -13.34
C GLN A 216 -25.53 -0.07 -14.43
N VAL A 217 -26.19 -0.34 -15.56
CA VAL A 217 -25.53 -0.97 -16.73
C VAL A 217 -24.33 -0.13 -17.20
N ARG A 218 -24.47 1.20 -17.26
CA ARG A 218 -23.33 2.08 -17.59
C ARG A 218 -22.20 1.97 -16.57
N ASN A 219 -22.53 1.83 -15.28
CA ASN A 219 -21.52 1.65 -14.24
C ASN A 219 -20.79 0.31 -14.37
N ILE A 220 -21.47 -0.78 -14.75
CA ILE A 220 -20.83 -2.07 -15.03
C ILE A 220 -19.87 -1.96 -16.22
N LYS A 221 -20.32 -1.36 -17.34
CA LYS A 221 -19.46 -1.11 -18.51
C LYS A 221 -18.23 -0.29 -18.15
N LYS A 222 -18.41 0.80 -17.38
CA LYS A 222 -17.32 1.65 -16.91
C LYS A 222 -16.36 0.88 -16.00
N ALA A 223 -16.87 0.11 -15.05
CA ALA A 223 -16.01 -0.68 -14.16
C ALA A 223 -15.19 -1.74 -14.91
N ARG A 224 -15.77 -2.39 -15.94
CA ARG A 224 -15.04 -3.31 -16.81
C ARG A 224 -13.95 -2.58 -17.61
N TYR A 225 -14.26 -1.42 -18.17
CA TYR A 225 -13.27 -0.60 -18.87
C TYR A 225 -12.13 -0.17 -17.95
N ASP A 226 -12.44 0.35 -16.76
CA ASP A 226 -11.47 0.78 -15.76
C ASP A 226 -10.62 -0.41 -15.25
N ALA A 227 -11.23 -1.59 -15.11
CA ALA A 227 -10.53 -2.83 -14.77
C ALA A 227 -9.47 -3.18 -15.82
N ARG A 228 -9.85 -3.24 -17.10
CA ARG A 228 -8.92 -3.52 -18.22
C ARG A 228 -7.78 -2.51 -18.26
N LYS A 229 -8.09 -1.21 -18.16
CA LYS A 229 -7.09 -0.14 -18.14
C LYS A 229 -6.13 -0.24 -16.96
N LYS A 230 -6.62 -0.69 -15.80
CA LYS A 230 -5.77 -0.90 -14.61
C LYS A 230 -4.87 -2.12 -14.80
N LEU A 231 -5.37 -3.21 -15.37
CA LEU A 231 -4.55 -4.40 -15.70
C LEU A 231 -3.46 -4.07 -16.73
N GLU A 232 -3.78 -3.30 -17.77
CA GLU A 232 -2.79 -2.84 -18.77
C GLU A 232 -1.66 -2.01 -18.14
N ARG A 233 -1.97 -1.19 -17.13
CA ARG A 233 -0.97 -0.39 -16.41
C ARG A 233 -0.09 -1.22 -15.48
N LEU A 234 -0.60 -2.36 -14.99
CA LEU A 234 0.16 -3.26 -14.12
C LEU A 234 1.14 -4.13 -14.91
N ARG A 235 0.95 -4.26 -16.23
CA ARG A 235 1.85 -4.95 -17.15
C ARG A 235 3.00 -4.08 -17.69
N LYS A 236 3.08 -2.80 -17.29
CA LYS A 236 4.13 -1.85 -17.68
C LYS A 236 5.05 -1.57 -16.50
#